data_AF-A0A9N9EKE1-F1
#
_entry.id   AF-A0A9N9EKE1-F1
#
_cell.length_a   1.000
_cell.length_b   1.000
_cell.length_c   1.000
_cell.angle_alpha   90.00
_cell.angle_beta   90.00
_cell.angle_gamma   90.00
#
_symmetry.space_group_name_H-M   'P 1'
#
loop_
_entity.id
_entity.type
_entity.pdbx_description
1 polymer ?
#
loop_
_entity_poly.entity_id
_entity_poly.type
_entity_poly.pdbx_seq_one_letter_code
_entity_poly.pdbx_strand_id
1 'polypeptide(L)'
;MIEMAANTINTRKQTEMDYFYDGESQVEHFMNNELECYKKITQMNKYFINEPLYNTHNPLTWWHTNQHEFLNLAKVAQKFLSFPATSVPSERLFSKAENILTKKRNRLDP
;
A
#
# COMPACT_ATOMS: atom_id res chain seq x y z
N MET A 1 -30.45 21.17 44.19
CA MET A 1 -30.73 20.93 42.76
C MET A 1 -29.75 21.65 41.82
N ILE A 2 -29.26 22.85 42.13
CA ILE A 2 -28.33 23.60 41.25
C ILE A 2 -26.90 22.99 41.22
N GLU A 3 -26.38 22.49 42.34
CA GLU A 3 -25.05 21.84 42.40
C GLU A 3 -24.93 20.55 41.57
N MET A 4 -25.99 19.74 41.47
CA MET A 4 -26.00 18.51 40.65
C MET A 4 -25.84 18.81 39.16
N ALA A 5 -26.45 19.90 38.69
CA ALA A 5 -26.36 20.31 37.28
C ALA A 5 -24.94 20.82 36.93
N ALA A 6 -24.32 21.59 37.83
CA ALA A 6 -22.95 22.09 37.64
C ALA A 6 -21.91 20.96 37.59
N ASN A 7 -22.03 19.96 38.47
CA ASN A 7 -21.15 18.80 38.46
C ASN A 7 -21.28 17.99 37.17
N THR A 8 -22.50 17.81 36.65
CA THR A 8 -22.78 17.07 35.40
C THR A 8 -22.17 17.75 34.17
N ILE A 9 -22.20 19.08 34.11
CA ILE A 9 -21.57 19.85 33.03
C ILE A 9 -20.05 19.74 33.10
N ASN A 10 -19.48 19.78 34.30
CA ASN A 10 -18.04 19.68 34.49
C ASN A 10 -17.52 18.28 34.14
N THR A 11 -18.26 17.21 34.48
CA THR A 11 -17.89 15.85 34.08
C THR A 11 -17.96 15.67 32.56
N ARG A 12 -19.01 16.16 31.88
CA ARG A 12 -19.08 16.07 30.41
C ARG A 12 -17.92 16.76 29.71
N LYS A 13 -17.55 17.97 30.15
CA LYS A 13 -16.42 18.70 29.56
C LYS A 13 -15.10 17.97 29.76
N GLN A 14 -14.90 17.35 30.93
CA GLN A 14 -13.72 16.54 31.20
C GLN A 14 -13.70 15.30 30.31
N THR A 15 -14.82 14.60 30.19
CA THR A 15 -14.97 13.43 29.33
C THR A 15 -14.77 13.76 27.84
N GLU A 16 -15.28 14.89 27.35
CA GLU A 16 -15.05 15.35 25.96
C GLU A 16 -13.57 15.67 25.71
N MET A 17 -12.88 16.28 26.68
CA MET A 17 -11.44 16.49 26.61
C MET A 17 -10.66 15.18 26.62
N ASP A 18 -11.03 14.23 27.47
CA ASP A 18 -10.34 12.94 27.56
C ASP A 18 -10.50 12.15 26.24
N TYR A 19 -11.69 12.16 25.62
CA TYR A 19 -11.91 11.56 24.29
C TYR A 19 -11.17 12.28 23.17
N PHE A 20 -11.05 13.61 23.24
CA PHE A 20 -10.31 14.39 22.26
C PHE A 20 -8.79 14.10 22.34
N TYR A 21 -8.24 14.03 23.56
CA TYR A 21 -6.82 13.72 23.80
C TYR A 21 -6.47 12.26 23.48
N ASP A 22 -7.37 11.30 23.76
CA ASP A 22 -7.21 9.91 23.33
C ASP A 22 -7.13 9.81 21.80
N GLY A 23 -7.97 10.57 21.09
CA GLY A 23 -7.94 10.68 19.64
C GLY A 23 -6.62 11.25 19.09
N GLU A 24 -6.13 12.37 19.64
CA GLU A 24 -4.85 12.96 19.21
C GLU A 24 -3.66 12.03 19.50
N SER A 25 -3.65 11.37 20.67
CA SER A 25 -2.60 10.42 21.03
C SER A 25 -2.57 9.20 20.10
N GLN A 26 -3.73 8.68 19.71
CA GLN A 26 -3.84 7.58 18.73
C GLN A 26 -3.35 7.99 17.33
N VAL A 27 -3.67 9.22 16.89
CA VAL A 27 -3.21 9.75 15.61
C VAL A 27 -1.69 9.93 15.62
N GLU A 28 -1.14 10.50 16.69
CA GLU A 28 0.31 10.67 16.83
C GLU A 28 1.03 9.31 16.85
N HIS A 29 0.49 8.33 17.57
CA HIS A 29 1.02 6.97 17.60
C HIS A 29 1.02 6.33 16.19
N PHE A 30 -0.08 6.47 15.45
CA PHE A 30 -0.19 5.98 14.08
C PHE A 30 0.84 6.64 13.16
N MET A 31 0.96 7.96 13.22
CA MET A 31 1.91 8.72 12.40
C MET A 31 3.36 8.35 12.72
N ASN A 32 3.70 8.18 13.99
CA ASN A 32 5.03 7.79 14.41
C ASN A 32 5.38 6.37 13.96
N ASN A 33 4.43 5.43 14.05
CA ASN A 33 4.62 4.07 13.55
C ASN A 33 4.84 4.05 12.02
N GLU A 34 4.07 4.83 11.27
CA GLU A 34 4.25 4.98 9.83
C GLU A 34 5.60 5.63 9.48
N LEU A 35 6.01 6.67 10.22
CA LEU A 35 7.30 7.33 10.02
C LEU A 35 8.49 6.38 10.26
N GLU A 36 8.43 5.54 11.29
CA GLU A 36 9.47 4.54 11.55
C GLU A 36 9.58 3.52 10.41
N CYS A 37 8.45 3.10 9.83
CA CYS A 37 8.46 2.24 8.65
C CYS A 37 9.19 2.89 7.46
N TYR A 38 8.98 4.18 7.21
CA TYR A 38 9.68 4.91 6.14
C TYR A 38 11.18 5.07 6.40
N LYS A 39 11.58 5.32 7.66
CA LYS A 39 13.00 5.37 8.03
C LYS A 39 13.67 4.02 7.82
N LYS A 40 13.03 2.94 8.26
CA LYS A 40 13.55 1.56 8.15
C LYS A 40 13.81 1.19 6.69
N ILE A 41 12.85 1.43 5.80
CA ILE A 41 13.04 1.08 4.39
C ILE A 41 14.09 1.95 3.68
N THR A 42 14.21 3.22 4.06
CA THR A 42 15.24 4.11 3.52
C THR A 42 16.64 3.63 3.91
N GLN A 43 16.80 3.21 5.17
CA GLN A 43 18.04 2.60 5.64
C GLN A 43 18.32 1.30 4.88
N MET A 44 17.33 0.40 4.76
CA MET A 44 17.48 -0.84 3.97
C MET A 44 17.85 -0.56 2.51
N ASN A 45 17.22 0.41 1.84
CA ASN A 45 17.55 0.79 0.46
C ASN A 45 19.00 1.26 0.31
N LYS A 46 19.55 1.97 1.30
CA LYS A 46 20.97 2.34 1.32
C LYS A 46 21.87 1.10 1.32
N TYR A 47 21.47 0.01 1.97
CA TYR A 47 22.20 -1.26 1.92
C TYR A 47 21.97 -2.00 0.59
N PHE A 48 20.73 -2.05 0.10
CA PHE A 48 20.38 -2.72 -1.16
C PHE A 48 21.05 -2.11 -2.40
N ILE A 49 21.23 -0.79 -2.46
CA ILE A 49 21.91 -0.12 -3.57
C ILE A 49 23.42 -0.45 -3.58
N ASN A 50 23.99 -0.71 -2.40
CA ASN A 50 25.43 -0.94 -2.24
C ASN A 50 25.82 -2.42 -2.30
N GLU A 51 24.86 -3.36 -2.31
CA GLU A 51 25.12 -4.79 -2.33
C GLU A 51 24.33 -5.49 -3.46
N PRO A 52 24.99 -5.97 -4.54
CA PRO A 52 24.32 -6.49 -5.73
C PRO A 52 23.69 -7.89 -5.55
N LEU A 53 23.75 -8.47 -4.35
CA LEU A 53 23.48 -9.90 -4.13
C LEU A 53 22.01 -10.25 -3.83
N TYR A 54 21.12 -9.27 -3.64
CA TYR A 54 19.70 -9.51 -3.41
C TYR A 54 18.85 -9.46 -4.70
N ASN A 55 19.46 -9.63 -5.87
CA ASN A 55 18.81 -9.45 -7.17
C ASN A 55 18.07 -10.71 -7.68
N THR A 56 17.76 -11.68 -6.81
CA THR A 56 17.14 -12.96 -7.21
C THR A 56 15.69 -13.12 -6.79
N HIS A 57 15.20 -12.31 -5.84
CA HIS A 57 13.83 -12.40 -5.37
C HIS A 57 12.94 -11.36 -6.06
N ASN A 58 11.82 -11.82 -6.61
CA ASN A 58 10.83 -10.95 -7.23
C ASN A 58 10.38 -9.88 -6.21
N PRO A 59 10.49 -8.57 -6.54
CA PRO A 59 10.15 -7.51 -5.61
C PRO A 59 8.68 -7.58 -5.15
N LEU A 60 7.76 -8.05 -6.00
CA LEU A 60 6.36 -8.27 -5.61
C LEU A 60 6.23 -9.29 -4.47
N THR A 61 7.05 -10.34 -4.49
CA THR A 61 7.04 -11.39 -3.44
C THR A 61 7.60 -10.85 -2.12
N TRP A 62 8.62 -10.00 -2.19
CA TRP A 62 9.15 -9.33 -0.99
C TRP A 62 8.10 -8.41 -0.36
N TRP A 63 7.44 -7.57 -1.17
CA TRP A 63 6.39 -6.67 -0.69
C TRP A 63 5.17 -7.42 -0.14
N HIS A 64 4.79 -8.54 -0.74
CA HIS A 64 3.73 -9.39 -0.23
C HIS A 64 4.08 -9.99 1.13
N THR A 65 5.32 -10.45 1.31
CA THR A 65 5.77 -11.05 2.58
C THR A 65 5.85 -10.01 3.70
N ASN A 66 6.27 -8.79 3.38
CA ASN A 66 6.46 -7.71 4.36
C ASN A 66 5.25 -6.76 4.48
N GLN A 67 4.10 -7.10 3.90
CA GLN A 67 2.92 -6.22 3.86
C GLN A 67 2.38 -5.85 5.25
N HIS A 68 2.52 -6.73 6.23
CA HIS A 68 2.04 -6.49 7.60
C HIS A 68 2.86 -5.43 8.32
N GLU A 69 4.14 -5.34 7.98
CA GLU A 69 5.04 -4.32 8.53
C GLU A 69 4.89 -2.99 7.77
N PHE A 70 4.67 -3.06 6.46
CA PHE A 70 4.59 -1.88 5.59
C PHE A 70 3.21 -1.71 4.97
N LEU A 71 2.15 -1.56 5.77
CA LEU A 71 0.76 -1.58 5.31
C LEU A 71 0.45 -0.60 4.16
N ASN A 72 0.82 0.67 4.31
CA ASN A 72 0.57 1.70 3.30
C ASN A 72 1.53 1.58 2.13
N LEU A 73 2.81 1.35 2.42
CA LEU A 73 3.85 1.32 1.43
C LEU A 73 3.78 0.07 0.54
N ALA A 74 3.36 -1.08 1.06
CA ALA A 74 3.12 -2.30 0.29
C ALA A 74 1.95 -2.12 -0.70
N LYS A 75 0.88 -1.41 -0.32
CA LYS A 75 -0.21 -1.07 -1.25
C LYS A 75 0.27 -0.21 -2.41
N VAL A 76 1.14 0.76 -2.12
CA VAL A 76 1.75 1.61 -3.15
C VAL A 76 2.69 0.80 -4.03
N ALA A 77 3.59 0.03 -3.44
CA ALA A 77 4.56 -0.79 -4.17
C ALA A 77 3.90 -1.83 -5.07
N GLN A 78 2.84 -2.50 -4.59
CA GLN A 78 2.07 -3.45 -5.39
C GLN A 78 1.50 -2.79 -6.65
N LYS A 79 0.92 -1.58 -6.53
CA LYS A 79 0.42 -0.84 -7.70
C LYS A 79 1.55 -0.57 -8.68
N PHE A 80 2.62 0.06 -8.25
CA PHE A 80 3.73 0.43 -9.15
C PHE A 80 4.43 -0.78 -9.79
N LEU A 81 4.65 -1.86 -9.05
CA LEU A 81 5.35 -3.05 -9.54
C LEU A 81 4.47 -3.98 -10.38
N SER A 82 3.14 -3.83 -10.31
CA SER A 82 2.19 -4.62 -11.12
C SER A 82 2.07 -4.13 -12.56
N PHE A 83 2.46 -2.89 -12.84
CA PHE A 83 2.42 -2.36 -14.20
C PHE A 83 3.54 -2.95 -15.05
N PRO A 84 3.24 -3.48 -16.25
CA PRO A 84 4.29 -3.81 -17.19
C PRO A 84 5.00 -2.51 -17.59
N ALA A 85 6.32 -2.52 -17.51
CA ALA A 85 7.14 -1.35 -17.86
C ALA A 85 7.05 -0.97 -19.36
N THR A 86 6.47 -1.84 -20.19
CA THR A 86 6.38 -1.66 -21.65
C THR A 86 5.02 -2.10 -22.19
N SER A 87 4.64 -1.56 -23.35
CA SER A 87 3.46 -2.00 -24.12
C SER A 87 3.63 -3.38 -24.77
N VAL A 88 4.84 -3.95 -24.74
CA VAL A 88 5.21 -5.22 -25.39
C VAL A 88 4.25 -6.38 -25.06
N PRO A 89 3.74 -6.57 -23.83
CA PRO A 89 2.77 -7.61 -23.55
C PRO A 89 1.44 -7.41 -24.28
N SER A 90 0.97 -6.16 -24.37
CA SER A 90 -0.23 -5.77 -25.09
C SER A 90 -0.03 -5.91 -26.60
N GLU A 91 1.10 -5.43 -27.14
CA GLU A 91 1.47 -5.60 -28.55
C GLU A 91 1.56 -7.08 -28.92
N ARG A 92 2.20 -7.92 -28.11
CA ARG A 92 2.25 -9.37 -28.33
C ARG A 92 0.86 -10.00 -28.34
N LEU A 93 -0.05 -9.55 -27.47
CA LEU A 93 -1.44 -10.00 -27.47
C LEU A 93 -2.14 -9.58 -28.78
N PHE A 94 -1.98 -8.33 -29.20
CA PHE A 94 -2.58 -7.80 -30.42
C PHE A 94 -1.99 -8.42 -31.69
N SER A 95 -0.67 -8.60 -31.80
CA SER A 95 -0.05 -9.30 -32.94
C SER A 95 -0.46 -10.76 -33.02
N LYS A 96 -0.64 -11.44 -31.87
CA LYS A 96 -1.17 -12.82 -31.86
C LYS A 96 -2.63 -12.86 -32.29
N ALA A 97 -3.45 -11.91 -31.84
CA ALA A 97 -4.84 -11.76 -32.27
C ALA A 97 -4.93 -11.40 -33.77
N GLU A 98 -4.06 -10.53 -34.26
CA GLU A 98 -3.93 -10.21 -35.68
C GLU A 98 -3.54 -11.46 -36.48
N ASN A 99 -2.61 -12.29 -36.00
CA ASN A 99 -2.28 -13.54 -36.68
C ASN A 99 -3.49 -14.52 -36.71
N ILE A 100 -4.35 -14.51 -35.69
CA ILE A 100 -5.61 -15.29 -35.66
C ILE A 100 -6.64 -14.72 -36.65
N LEU A 101 -6.79 -13.40 -36.71
CA LEU A 101 -7.71 -12.69 -37.60
C LEU A 101 -7.26 -12.74 -39.07
N THR A 102 -5.96 -12.70 -39.32
CA THR A 102 -5.36 -12.57 -40.65
C THR A 102 -4.96 -13.92 -41.26
N LYS A 103 -4.65 -14.95 -40.45
CA LYS A 103 -4.33 -16.31 -40.93
C LYS A 103 -5.32 -17.37 -40.43
N LYS A 104 -6.58 -17.29 -40.88
CA LYS A 104 -7.40 -18.49 -41.21
C LYS A 104 -8.78 -18.08 -41.74
N ARG A 105 -8.86 -17.94 -43.07
CA ARG A 105 -9.99 -18.53 -43.81
C ARG A 105 -9.82 -20.06 -43.88
N ASN A 106 -9.66 -20.75 -42.75
CA ASN A 106 -9.86 -22.20 -42.74
C ASN A 106 -11.21 -22.45 -42.07
N ARG A 107 -12.23 -22.43 -42.93
CA ARG A 107 -13.45 -23.24 -42.84
C ARG A 107 -14.07 -23.27 -41.44
N LEU A 108 -14.77 -22.19 -41.10
CA LEU A 108 -16.05 -22.39 -40.42
C LEU A 108 -17.01 -22.78 -41.55
N ASP A 109 -17.16 -24.08 -41.77
CA ASP A 109 -18.29 -24.60 -42.56
C ASP A 109 -19.60 -24.27 -41.79
N PRO A 110 -20.70 -24.01 -42.51
CA PRO A 110 -21.93 -23.40 -41.97
C PRO A 110 -22.62 -24.20 -40.87
#